data_AF-A0A840L1D3-F1
#
_entry.id   AF-A0A840L1D3-F1
#
_cell.length_a   1.000
_cell.length_b   1.000
_cell.length_c   1.000
_cell.angle_alpha   90.00
_cell.angle_beta   90.00
_cell.angle_gamma   90.00
#
_symmetry.space_group_name_H-M   'P 1'
#
loop_
_entity.id
_entity.type
_entity.pdbx_description
1 polymer ?
#
loop_
_entity_poly.entity_id
_entity_poly.type
_entity_poly.pdbx_seq_one_letter_code
_entity_poly.pdbx_strand_id
1 'polypeptide(L)' 'MFGYTEQQIAQFGLTWGVGAFMVYMIFIILQLARESKAGRFGTFVLLLALGFGMIGFIAKGLIKWWMNG' A
#
# COMPACT_ATOMS: atom_id res chain seq x y z
N MET A 1 24.77 4.89 -23.27
CA MET A 1 24.02 4.81 -22.00
C MET A 1 22.70 5.52 -22.22
N PHE A 2 21.59 4.78 -22.22
CA PHE A 2 20.24 5.26 -22.50
C PHE A 2 19.95 6.56 -21.71
N GLY A 3 19.58 7.63 -22.42
CA GLY A 3 19.39 8.99 -21.91
C GLY A 3 18.19 9.20 -20.97
N TYR A 4 17.94 8.25 -20.07
CA TYR A 4 17.08 8.42 -18.91
C TYR A 4 17.95 8.80 -17.72
N THR A 5 17.59 9.86 -17.00
CA THR A 5 18.32 10.24 -15.79
C THR A 5 18.14 9.13 -14.75
N GLU A 6 19.19 8.82 -13.98
CA GLU A 6 19.12 7.81 -12.90
C GLU A 6 17.96 8.11 -11.94
N GLN A 7 17.66 9.39 -11.77
CA GLN A 7 16.55 9.92 -10.99
C GLN A 7 15.17 9.51 -11.54
N GLN A 8 14.98 9.48 -12.85
CA GLN A 8 13.71 9.04 -13.47
C GLN A 8 13.49 7.53 -13.27
N ILE A 9 14.53 6.73 -13.45
CA ILE A 9 14.46 5.28 -13.25
C ILE A 9 14.20 4.98 -11.77
N ALA A 10 14.86 5.68 -10.86
CA ALA A 10 14.64 5.56 -9.42
C ALA A 10 13.23 5.99 -9.02
N GLN A 11 12.71 7.12 -9.53
CA GLN A 11 11.33 7.54 -9.26
C GLN A 11 10.32 6.53 -9.77
N PHE A 12 10.51 6.01 -10.98
CA PHE A 12 9.62 5.01 -11.55
C PHE A 12 9.61 3.72 -10.72
N GLY A 13 10.80 3.22 -10.33
CA GLY A 13 10.92 2.06 -9.44
C GLY A 13 10.30 2.29 -8.06
N LEU A 14 10.44 3.48 -7.48
CA LEU A 14 9.84 3.82 -6.19
C LEU A 14 8.32 3.97 -6.27
N THR A 15 7.77 4.61 -7.30
CA THR A 15 6.32 4.79 -7.42
C THR A 15 5.62 3.47 -7.75
N TRP A 16 6.08 2.78 -8.78
CA TRP A 16 5.44 1.53 -9.21
C TRP A 16 5.80 0.34 -8.32
N GLY A 17 7.06 0.23 -7.89
CA GLY A 17 7.52 -0.87 -7.03
C GLY A 17 6.91 -0.81 -5.63
N VAL A 18 6.90 0.36 -4.98
CA VAL A 18 6.26 0.52 -3.67
C VAL A 18 4.74 0.43 -3.77
N GLY A 19 4.15 0.97 -4.85
CA GLY A 19 2.72 0.84 -5.13
C GLY A 19 2.28 -0.62 -5.25
N ALA A 20 3.00 -1.42 -6.05
CA ALA A 20 2.73 -2.85 -6.21
C ALA A 20 2.90 -3.63 -4.90
N PHE A 21 3.95 -3.33 -4.12
CA PHE A 21 4.17 -3.97 -2.81
C PHE A 21 3.06 -3.68 -1.81
N MET A 22 2.51 -2.46 -1.81
CA MET A 22 1.37 -2.12 -0.95
C MET A 22 0.11 -2.91 -1.30
N VAL A 23 -0.19 -3.06 -2.59
CA VAL A 23 -1.34 -3.88 -3.02
C VAL A 23 -1.15 -5.35 -2.62
N TYR A 24 0.08 -5.86 -2.73
CA TYR A 24 0.42 -7.21 -2.26
C TYR A 24 0.25 -7.37 -0.73
N MET A 25 0.54 -6.32 0.05
CA MET A 25 0.26 -6.30 1.50
C MET A 25 -1.24 -6.50 1.81
N ILE A 26 -2.15 -5.90 1.03
CA ILE A 26 -3.60 -6.11 1.18
C ILE A 26 -3.96 -7.57 0.97
N PHE A 27 -3.40 -8.16 -0.09
CA PHE A 27 -3.62 -9.56 -0.41
C PHE A 27 -3.19 -10.47 0.76
N ILE A 28 -2.02 -10.21 1.34
CA ILE A 28 -1.54 -10.94 2.52
C ILE A 28 -2.48 -10.76 3.71
N ILE A 29 -2.97 -9.54 4.00
CA ILE A 29 -3.89 -9.30 5.12
C ILE A 29 -5.19 -10.08 4.94
N LEU A 30 -5.72 -10.15 3.71
CA LEU A 30 -6.92 -10.92 3.40
C LEU A 30 -6.68 -12.43 3.53
N GLN A 31 -5.52 -12.91 3.11
CA GLN A 31 -5.15 -14.32 3.28
C GLN A 31 -4.95 -14.67 4.76
N LEU A 32 -4.26 -13.81 5.52
CA LEU A 32 -4.03 -13.97 6.95
C LEU A 32 -5.34 -13.97 7.75
N ALA A 33 -6.29 -13.11 7.40
CA ALA A 33 -7.61 -13.10 8.03
C ALA A 33 -8.39 -14.41 7.81
N ARG A 34 -8.23 -15.05 6.64
CA ARG A 34 -8.82 -16.37 6.34
C ARG A 34 -8.08 -17.50 7.08
N GLU A 35 -6.75 -17.52 7.03
CA GLU A 35 -5.93 -18.55 7.69
C GLU A 35 -6.06 -18.50 9.21
N SER A 36 -6.16 -17.31 9.79
CA SER A 36 -6.34 -17.12 11.23
C SER A 36 -7.72 -17.54 11.74
N LYS A 37 -8.64 -18.00 10.84
CA LYS A 37 -10.06 -18.27 11.15
C LYS A 37 -10.68 -17.15 11.98
N ALA A 38 -10.26 -15.91 11.72
CA ALA A 38 -10.75 -14.77 12.44
C ALA A 38 -12.24 -14.68 12.12
N GLY A 39 -13.11 -14.88 13.12
CA GLY A 39 -14.56 -14.75 12.92
C GLY A 39 -14.90 -13.34 12.43
N ARG A 40 -16.19 -13.04 12.17
CA ARG A 40 -16.60 -11.72 11.63
C ARG A 40 -16.02 -10.53 12.40
N PHE A 41 -15.92 -10.64 13.73
CA PHE A 41 -15.33 -9.62 14.58
C PHE A 41 -13.79 -9.57 14.47
N GLY A 42 -13.12 -10.73 14.40
CA GLY A 42 -11.67 -10.81 14.26
C GLY A 42 -11.17 -10.28 12.92
N THR A 43 -11.86 -10.57 11.81
CA THR A 43 -11.54 -9.99 10.50
C THR A 43 -11.72 -8.47 10.51
N PHE A 44 -12.76 -7.96 11.16
CA PHE A 44 -12.99 -6.52 11.30
C PHE A 44 -11.84 -5.85 12.07
N VAL A 45 -11.44 -6.41 13.21
CA VAL A 45 -10.32 -5.87 14.00
C VAL A 45 -9.00 -6.02 13.26
N LEU A 46 -8.76 -7.10 12.52
CA LEU A 46 -7.55 -7.27 11.69
C LEU A 46 -7.46 -6.22 10.57
N LEU A 47 -8.57 -5.98 9.87
CA LEU A 47 -8.63 -4.94 8.84
C LEU A 47 -8.47 -3.54 9.43
N LEU A 48 -8.99 -3.29 10.63
CA LEU A 48 -8.85 -2.00 11.29
C LEU A 48 -7.43 -1.81 11.86
N ALA A 49 -6.80 -2.84 12.43
CA ALA A 49 -5.46 -2.73 13.00
C ALA A 49 -4.37 -2.67 11.92
N LEU A 50 -4.37 -3.59 10.94
CA LEU A 50 -3.36 -3.61 9.87
C LEU A 50 -3.72 -2.71 8.68
N GLY A 51 -5.00 -2.69 8.28
CA GLY A 51 -5.44 -1.93 7.11
C GLY A 51 -5.42 -0.42 7.33
N PHE A 52 -5.61 0.07 8.56
CA PHE A 52 -5.62 1.51 8.85
C PHE A 52 -4.28 2.19 8.58
N GLY A 53 -3.16 1.53 8.88
CA GLY A 53 -1.82 2.05 8.56
C GLY A 53 -1.61 2.24 7.06
N MET A 54 -2.11 1.31 6.25
CA MET A 54 -2.02 1.37 4.80
C MET A 54 -3.00 2.37 4.18
N ILE A 55 -4.23 2.46 4.70
CA ILE A 55 -5.20 3.49 4.33
C ILE A 55 -4.63 4.88 4.61
N GLY A 56 -3.95 5.08 5.75
CA GLY A 56 -3.24 6.33 6.08
C GLY A 56 -2.13 6.67 5.09
N PHE A 57 -1.37 5.67 4.61
CA PHE A 57 -0.35 5.88 3.58
C PHE A 57 -0.97 6.35 2.24
N ILE A 58 -2.05 5.69 1.81
CA ILE A 58 -2.77 6.05 0.58
C ILE A 58 -3.40 7.45 0.72
N ALA A 59 -4.06 7.72 1.84
CA ALA A 59 -4.67 9.02 2.13
C ALA A 59 -3.63 10.14 2.11
N LYS A 60 -2.46 9.95 2.73
CA LYS A 60 -1.35 10.90 2.64
C LYS A 60 -0.90 11.14 1.20
N GLY A 61 -0.79 10.08 0.39
CA GLY A 61 -0.45 10.19 -1.03
C GLY A 61 -1.47 11.02 -1.81
N LEU A 62 -2.76 10.77 -1.55
CA LEU A 62 -3.88 11.47 -2.19
C LEU A 62 -3.94 12.94 -1.76
N ILE A 63 -3.78 13.21 -0.47
CA ILE A 63 -3.72 14.58 0.09
C ILE A 63 -2.54 15.33 -0.48
N LYS A 64 -1.36 14.69 -0.56
CA LYS A 64 -0.19 15.30 -1.19
C LYS A 64 -0.47 15.62 -2.66
N TRP A 65 -1.13 14.74 -3.41
CA TRP A 65 -1.52 15.01 -4.79
C TRP A 65 -2.50 16.19 -4.91
N TRP A 66 -3.47 16.27 -4.00
CA TRP A 66 -4.41 17.40 -3.91
C TRP A 66 -3.76 18.72 -3.47
N MET A 67 -2.74 18.68 -2.61
CA MET A 67 -2.04 19.86 -2.11
C MET A 67 -0.92 20.36 -3.05
N ASN A 68 -0.39 19.48 -3.91
CA ASN A 68 0.65 19.82 -4.89
C ASN A 68 0.08 20.15 -6.29
N GLY A 69 -1.25 20.05 -6.46
CA GLY A 69 -1.97 20.56 -7.63
C GLY A 69 -2.43 21.98 -7.41
#